data_AF-A0A661J1Y0-F1
#
_entry.id   AF-A0A661J1Y0-F1
#
_cell.length_a   1.000
_cell.length_b   1.000
_cell.length_c   1.000
_cell.angle_alpha   90.00
_cell.angle_beta   90.00
_cell.angle_gamma   90.00
#
_symmetry.space_group_name_H-M   'P 1'
#
loop_
_entity.id
_entity.type
_entity.pdbx_description
1 polymer ?
#
loop_
_entity_poly.entity_id
_entity_poly.type
_entity_poly.pdbx_seq_one_letter_code
_entity_poly.pdbx_strand_id
1 'polypeptide(L)'
;MKKFMVIVAALAAIAILGFAASTQAGPPCCIAGKYKTTFKDKPAPPCESPGIHHCTFIFYQNHCQPQVRAKLLDENQQLILYVSGTLTPAGNGCKFEGTGQCPPGTFCEGETVKIRAKFYKVNGIWNIGGRYYNPQGCSGTFHGTHM
;
A
#
# COMPACT_ATOMS: atom_id res chain seq x y z
N MET A 1 50.04 23.59 -58.80
CA MET A 1 50.15 22.13 -58.98
C MET A 1 50.34 21.46 -57.63
N LYS A 2 49.34 20.71 -57.16
CA LYS A 2 49.44 19.43 -56.40
C LYS A 2 48.06 19.14 -55.81
N LYS A 3 47.38 18.18 -56.43
CA LYS A 3 46.21 17.49 -55.89
C LYS A 3 46.72 16.48 -54.87
N PHE A 4 46.12 16.43 -53.68
CA PHE A 4 46.14 15.23 -52.85
C PHE A 4 44.71 14.88 -52.46
N MET A 5 44.41 13.61 -52.69
CA MET A 5 43.15 12.92 -52.46
C MET A 5 42.91 12.64 -50.97
N VAL A 6 41.66 12.22 -50.70
CA VAL A 6 41.22 11.19 -49.73
C VAL A 6 40.23 11.68 -48.67
N ILE A 7 38.96 11.43 -48.99
CA ILE A 7 37.92 10.72 -48.21
C ILE A 7 37.99 10.86 -46.68
N VAL A 8 37.00 11.56 -46.11
CA VAL A 8 36.43 11.22 -44.79
C VAL A 8 34.91 11.25 -44.91
N ALA A 9 34.30 10.09 -44.64
CA ALA A 9 32.87 9.88 -44.62
C ALA A 9 32.19 10.82 -43.63
N ALA A 10 31.27 11.66 -44.11
CA ALA A 10 30.29 12.32 -43.26
C ALA A 10 29.24 11.27 -42.88
N LEU A 11 29.42 10.64 -41.72
CA LEU A 11 28.37 9.87 -41.05
C LEU A 11 27.13 10.74 -40.95
N ALA A 12 26.07 10.36 -41.66
CA ALA A 12 24.74 10.88 -41.43
C ALA A 12 24.31 10.46 -40.01
N ALA A 13 24.15 11.45 -39.16
CA ALA A 13 23.49 11.32 -37.87
C ALA A 13 22.03 10.90 -38.11
N ILE A 14 21.61 9.79 -37.50
CA ILE A 14 20.22 9.63 -37.06
C ILE A 14 20.30 9.30 -35.58
N ALA A 15 19.98 10.32 -34.79
CA ALA A 15 19.83 10.25 -33.36
C ALA A 15 18.83 9.15 -33.00
N ILE A 16 19.31 8.08 -32.36
CA ILE A 16 18.45 7.20 -31.59
C ILE A 16 18.16 7.94 -30.28
N LEU A 17 17.27 8.95 -30.37
CA LEU A 17 16.50 9.39 -29.21
C LEU A 17 15.49 8.27 -28.94
N GLY A 18 16.00 7.19 -28.34
CA GLY A 18 15.17 6.18 -27.71
C GLY A 18 14.41 6.90 -26.60
N PHE A 19 13.14 7.16 -26.87
CA PHE A 19 12.17 7.66 -25.92
C PHE A 19 12.23 6.76 -24.68
N ALA A 20 12.99 7.19 -23.67
CA ALA A 20 12.71 6.82 -22.31
C ALA A 20 11.32 7.41 -22.05
N ALA A 21 10.28 6.59 -22.28
CA ALA A 21 8.99 6.83 -21.72
C ALA A 21 9.24 6.96 -20.22
N SER A 22 9.34 8.20 -19.77
CA SER A 22 9.23 8.54 -18.37
C SER A 22 7.86 8.04 -17.98
N THR A 23 7.82 6.82 -17.44
CA THR A 23 6.78 6.45 -16.51
C THR A 23 6.96 7.45 -15.38
N GLN A 24 6.32 8.61 -15.52
CA GLN A 24 6.28 9.60 -14.47
C GLN A 24 5.53 8.91 -13.34
N ALA A 25 6.31 8.27 -12.47
CA ALA A 25 5.83 7.63 -11.28
C ALA A 25 4.97 8.69 -10.61
N GLY A 26 3.68 8.40 -10.41
CA GLY A 26 2.81 9.27 -9.65
C GLY A 26 3.49 9.64 -8.33
N PRO A 27 3.10 10.77 -7.71
CA PRO A 27 3.74 11.24 -6.48
C PRO A 27 3.91 10.07 -5.48
N PRO A 28 5.09 9.92 -4.87
CA PRO A 28 5.41 8.75 -4.07
C PRO A 28 4.38 8.56 -2.96
N CYS A 29 3.97 7.31 -2.77
CA CYS A 29 2.95 6.91 -1.80
C CYS A 29 3.50 6.93 -0.37
N CYS A 30 3.75 8.12 0.17
CA CYS A 30 4.26 8.34 1.52
C CYS A 30 3.11 8.32 2.55
N ILE A 31 2.76 7.14 3.07
CA ILE A 31 1.59 6.95 3.94
C ILE A 31 1.95 6.58 5.39
N ALA A 32 3.23 6.59 5.75
CA ALA A 32 3.68 6.25 7.10
C ALA A 32 2.95 7.07 8.19
N GLY A 33 2.74 6.44 9.34
CA GLY A 33 2.15 7.09 10.50
C GLY A 33 0.94 6.34 11.06
N LYS A 34 0.28 7.00 12.02
CA LYS A 34 -0.83 6.43 12.77
C LYS A 34 -2.15 6.83 12.13
N TYR A 35 -3.09 5.90 12.07
CA TYR A 35 -4.43 6.11 11.56
C TYR A 35 -5.43 5.61 12.59
N LYS A 36 -6.34 6.48 13.02
CA LYS A 36 -7.51 6.07 13.79
C LYS A 36 -8.53 5.50 12.82
N THR A 37 -8.95 4.27 13.04
CA THR A 37 -9.76 3.50 12.11
C THR A 37 -10.99 2.91 12.78
N THR A 38 -12.06 2.78 12.01
CA THR A 38 -13.30 2.12 12.40
C THR A 38 -13.51 0.94 11.47
N PHE A 39 -13.58 -0.25 12.04
CA PHE A 39 -13.89 -1.50 11.37
C PHE A 39 -15.36 -1.82 11.53
N LYS A 40 -15.96 -2.36 10.47
CA LYS A 40 -17.32 -2.88 10.46
C LYS A 40 -17.30 -4.29 9.89
N ASP A 41 -17.68 -5.23 10.71
CA ASP A 41 -17.57 -6.65 10.40
C ASP A 41 -18.82 -7.14 9.67
N LYS A 42 -18.61 -8.05 8.75
CA LYS A 42 -19.62 -8.76 7.96
C LYS A 42 -19.34 -10.25 8.09
N PRO A 43 -19.67 -10.85 9.25
CA PRO A 43 -19.38 -12.25 9.49
C PRO A 43 -20.23 -13.14 8.59
N ALA A 44 -19.62 -14.21 8.12
CA ALA A 44 -20.32 -15.43 7.71
C ALA A 44 -19.99 -16.52 8.74
N PRO A 45 -20.89 -17.46 9.06
CA PRO A 45 -20.56 -18.59 9.92
C PRO A 45 -19.26 -19.27 9.45
N PRO A 46 -18.29 -19.54 10.33
CA PRO A 46 -18.35 -19.59 11.80
C PRO A 46 -17.91 -18.31 12.54
N CYS A 47 -17.76 -17.19 11.84
CA CYS A 47 -17.25 -15.95 12.45
C CYS A 47 -18.23 -15.37 13.47
N GLU A 48 -17.70 -14.89 14.59
CA GLU A 48 -18.52 -14.26 15.63
C GLU A 48 -19.18 -12.96 15.16
N SER A 49 -20.24 -12.60 15.88
CA SER A 49 -21.26 -11.59 15.60
C SER A 49 -20.77 -10.26 15.00
N PRO A 50 -21.60 -9.59 14.19
CA PRO A 50 -21.23 -8.31 13.56
C PRO A 50 -20.87 -7.28 14.63
N GLY A 51 -19.70 -6.66 14.49
CA GLY A 51 -19.19 -5.63 15.39
C GLY A 51 -18.76 -4.37 14.66
N ILE A 52 -18.74 -3.27 15.43
CA ILE A 52 -18.01 -2.05 15.06
C ILE A 52 -16.86 -1.93 16.05
N HIS A 53 -15.64 -1.88 15.53
CA HIS A 53 -14.43 -1.82 16.35
C HIS A 53 -13.63 -0.56 16.03
N HIS A 54 -13.16 0.12 17.08
CA HIS A 54 -12.23 1.22 16.93
C HIS A 54 -10.82 0.71 17.13
N CYS A 55 -9.98 0.88 16.11
CA CYS A 55 -8.63 0.35 16.07
C CYS A 55 -7.65 1.43 15.60
N THR A 56 -6.37 1.18 15.85
CA THR A 56 -5.28 2.02 15.35
C THR A 56 -4.39 1.23 14.41
N PHE A 57 -4.27 1.70 13.17
CA PHE A 57 -3.22 1.26 12.27
C PHE A 57 -1.97 2.11 12.48
N ILE A 58 -0.81 1.47 12.54
CA ILE A 58 0.49 2.16 12.51
C ILE A 58 1.27 1.63 11.31
N PHE A 59 1.40 2.44 10.25
CA PHE A 59 2.16 2.07 9.06
C PHE A 59 3.60 2.57 9.15
N TYR A 60 4.54 1.67 8.87
CA TYR A 60 5.98 1.88 8.82
C TYR A 60 6.44 1.72 7.37
N GLN A 61 7.09 2.74 6.85
CA GLN A 61 7.54 2.80 5.47
C GLN A 61 8.88 3.51 5.41
N ASN A 62 9.89 2.87 4.83
CA ASN A 62 11.21 3.46 4.66
C ASN A 62 11.19 4.34 3.42
N HIS A 63 11.48 5.64 3.53
CA HIS A 63 11.65 6.55 2.38
C HIS A 63 10.56 6.41 1.29
N CYS A 64 9.30 6.28 1.69
CA CYS A 64 8.16 6.10 0.78
C CYS A 64 8.26 4.88 -0.18
N GLN A 65 9.05 3.87 0.18
CA GLN A 65 9.19 2.63 -0.59
C GLN A 65 7.84 1.89 -0.69
N PRO A 66 7.58 1.17 -1.80
CA PRO A 66 6.31 0.46 -1.99
C PRO A 66 6.00 -0.57 -0.90
N GLN A 67 7.03 -1.21 -0.34
CA GLN A 67 6.86 -2.20 0.72
C GLN A 67 6.59 -1.53 2.06
N VAL A 68 5.53 -1.97 2.72
CA VAL A 68 5.05 -1.41 3.97
C VAL A 68 4.86 -2.49 5.00
N ARG A 69 5.21 -2.19 6.25
CA ARG A 69 4.85 -2.98 7.42
C ARG A 69 3.90 -2.16 8.27
N ALA A 70 3.02 -2.81 9.01
CA ALA A 70 2.12 -2.13 9.92
C ALA A 70 1.76 -3.00 11.12
N LYS A 71 1.20 -2.34 12.13
CA LYS A 71 0.52 -2.99 13.25
C LYS A 71 -0.93 -2.53 13.27
N LEU A 72 -1.85 -3.44 13.55
CA LEU A 72 -3.22 -3.12 13.91
C LEU A 72 -3.38 -3.34 15.41
N LEU A 73 -3.79 -2.30 16.12
CA LEU A 73 -4.02 -2.32 17.56
C LEU A 73 -5.50 -2.13 17.86
N ASP A 74 -5.99 -2.73 18.94
CA ASP A 74 -7.33 -2.46 19.47
C ASP A 74 -7.40 -1.09 20.18
N GLU A 75 -8.57 -0.77 20.74
CA GLU A 75 -8.79 0.46 21.51
C GLU A 75 -7.91 0.58 22.76
N ASN A 76 -7.49 -0.55 23.34
CA ASN A 76 -6.61 -0.65 24.50
C ASN A 76 -5.13 -0.72 24.13
N GLN A 77 -4.79 -0.47 22.86
CA GLN A 77 -3.43 -0.55 22.31
C GLN A 77 -2.83 -1.97 22.35
N GLN A 78 -3.64 -3.01 22.51
CA GLN A 78 -3.21 -4.40 22.37
C GLN A 78 -3.07 -4.76 20.90
N LEU A 79 -2.05 -5.56 20.60
CA LEU A 79 -1.76 -5.96 19.22
C LEU A 79 -2.76 -6.99 18.72
N ILE A 80 -3.46 -6.66 17.63
CA ILE A 80 -4.36 -7.58 16.93
C ILE A 80 -3.62 -8.29 15.79
N LEU A 81 -2.95 -7.52 14.91
CA LEU A 81 -2.27 -8.06 13.73
C LEU A 81 -0.94 -7.38 13.46
N TYR A 82 0.04 -8.17 13.03
CA TYR A 82 1.14 -7.67 12.22
C TYR A 82 0.72 -7.67 10.75
N VAL A 83 0.87 -6.55 10.07
CA VAL A 83 0.48 -6.38 8.67
C VAL A 83 1.69 -6.11 7.80
N SER A 84 1.71 -6.68 6.61
CA SER A 84 2.70 -6.40 5.56
C SER A 84 2.00 -6.30 4.21
N GLY A 85 2.58 -5.54 3.29
CA GLY A 85 2.01 -5.42 1.94
C GLY A 85 2.76 -4.44 1.06
N THR A 86 2.15 -4.16 -0.09
CA THR A 86 2.72 -3.32 -1.14
C THR A 86 1.76 -2.20 -1.51
N LEU A 87 2.30 -1.01 -1.69
CA LEU A 87 1.62 0.16 -2.22
C LEU A 87 1.87 0.29 -3.72
N THR A 88 0.82 0.68 -4.44
CA THR A 88 0.89 1.07 -5.85
C THR A 88 0.21 2.43 -6.02
N PRO A 89 0.81 3.38 -6.75
CA PRO A 89 0.14 4.64 -7.10
C PRO A 89 -1.17 4.36 -7.85
N ALA A 90 -2.25 5.05 -7.48
CA ALA A 90 -3.57 4.85 -8.07
C ALA A 90 -4.39 6.15 -8.08
N GLY A 91 -4.37 6.86 -9.21
CA GLY A 91 -5.01 8.17 -9.36
C GLY A 91 -4.49 9.16 -8.32
N ASN A 92 -5.39 9.83 -7.59
CA ASN A 92 -5.06 10.81 -6.54
C ASN A 92 -4.71 10.18 -5.18
N GLY A 93 -4.18 8.96 -5.19
CA GLY A 93 -3.95 8.19 -3.97
C GLY A 93 -3.11 6.93 -4.22
N CYS A 94 -3.21 5.99 -3.30
CA CYS A 94 -2.41 4.76 -3.30
C CYS A 94 -3.29 3.56 -3.02
N LYS A 95 -3.11 2.48 -3.78
CA LYS A 95 -3.73 1.20 -3.48
C LYS A 95 -2.76 0.37 -2.66
N PHE A 96 -3.27 -0.27 -1.61
CA PHE A 96 -2.53 -1.19 -0.76
C PHE A 96 -3.12 -2.59 -0.88
N GLU A 97 -2.24 -3.56 -1.07
CA GLU A 97 -2.56 -4.98 -0.99
C GLU A 97 -1.62 -5.63 0.02
N GLY A 98 -2.19 -6.26 1.03
CA GLY A 98 -1.42 -6.82 2.13
C GLY A 98 -2.08 -7.98 2.84
N THR A 99 -1.37 -8.48 3.84
CA THR A 99 -1.77 -9.58 4.71
C THR A 99 -1.54 -9.19 6.16
N GLY A 100 -2.49 -9.53 7.03
CA GLY A 100 -2.35 -9.53 8.47
C GLY A 100 -2.12 -10.94 9.00
N GLN A 101 -1.27 -11.06 10.02
CA GLN A 101 -0.98 -12.27 10.77
C GLN A 101 -1.18 -11.99 12.25
N CYS A 102 -1.82 -12.90 12.97
CA CYS A 102 -1.94 -12.79 14.42
C CYS A 102 -0.57 -12.95 15.11
N PRO A 103 -0.38 -12.35 16.29
CA PRO A 103 0.82 -12.56 17.09
C PRO A 103 0.93 -14.03 17.53
N PRO A 104 2.15 -14.59 17.63
CA PRO A 104 2.36 -15.91 18.21
C PRO A 104 1.80 -16.01 19.63
N GLY A 105 1.25 -17.17 20.00
CA GLY A 105 0.67 -17.43 21.32
C GLY A 105 -0.73 -16.85 21.54
N THR A 106 -1.40 -16.38 20.49
CA THR A 106 -2.79 -15.88 20.56
C THR A 106 -3.77 -16.92 20.03
N PHE A 107 -5.06 -16.79 20.38
CA PHE A 107 -6.09 -17.74 19.94
C PHE A 107 -6.28 -17.79 18.41
N CYS A 108 -5.86 -16.75 17.68
CA CYS A 108 -5.92 -16.65 16.23
C CYS A 108 -4.57 -16.90 15.55
N GLU A 109 -3.58 -17.48 16.27
CA GLU A 109 -2.29 -17.83 15.69
C GLU A 109 -2.46 -18.71 14.44
N GLY A 110 -1.69 -18.39 13.39
CA GLY A 110 -1.77 -19.06 12.09
C GLY A 110 -2.87 -18.52 11.17
N GLU A 111 -3.77 -17.67 11.66
CA GLU A 111 -4.76 -17.02 10.79
C GLU A 111 -4.12 -15.94 9.90
N THR A 112 -4.49 -15.98 8.62
CA THR A 112 -4.10 -14.98 7.64
C THR A 112 -5.30 -14.17 7.20
N VAL A 113 -5.25 -12.86 7.43
CA VAL A 113 -6.24 -11.90 6.96
C VAL A 113 -5.70 -11.21 5.71
N LYS A 114 -6.44 -11.19 4.61
CA LYS A 114 -6.13 -10.39 3.42
C LYS A 114 -6.70 -9.00 3.58
N ILE A 115 -5.92 -7.97 3.27
CA ILE A 115 -6.29 -6.56 3.41
C ILE A 115 -6.13 -5.88 2.04
N ARG A 116 -7.18 -5.19 1.59
CA ARG A 116 -7.15 -4.34 0.40
C ARG A 116 -7.64 -2.95 0.78
N ALA A 117 -6.80 -1.93 0.58
CA ALA A 117 -7.12 -0.57 0.96
C ALA A 117 -6.79 0.44 -0.13
N LYS A 118 -7.39 1.62 -0.03
CA LYS A 118 -7.05 2.82 -0.77
C LYS A 118 -6.71 3.92 0.23
N PHE A 119 -5.57 4.55 0.03
CA PHE A 119 -5.16 5.78 0.69
C PHE A 119 -5.46 6.96 -0.23
N TYR A 120 -5.99 8.04 0.33
CA TYR A 120 -6.32 9.26 -0.41
C TYR A 120 -6.22 10.47 0.52
N LYS A 121 -5.95 11.66 -0.03
CA LYS A 121 -5.89 12.90 0.77
C LYS A 121 -7.21 13.65 0.73
N VAL A 122 -7.64 14.15 1.88
CA VAL A 122 -8.72 15.13 2.03
C VAL A 122 -8.13 16.30 2.79
N ASN A 123 -8.14 17.50 2.20
CA ASN A 123 -7.53 18.71 2.78
C ASN A 123 -6.08 18.49 3.24
N GLY A 124 -5.29 17.76 2.43
CA GLY A 124 -3.88 17.45 2.73
C GLY A 124 -3.67 16.28 3.72
N ILE A 125 -4.70 15.82 4.42
CA ILE A 125 -4.63 14.75 5.43
C ILE A 125 -4.89 13.40 4.78
N TRP A 126 -4.05 12.41 5.08
CA TRP A 126 -4.24 11.05 4.59
C TRP A 126 -5.45 10.38 5.24
N ASN A 127 -6.24 9.70 4.42
CA ASN A 127 -7.35 8.86 4.81
C ASN A 127 -7.14 7.47 4.22
N ILE A 128 -7.68 6.46 4.88
CA ILE A 128 -7.62 5.07 4.47
C ILE A 128 -9.04 4.51 4.42
N GLY A 129 -9.34 3.73 3.39
CA GLY A 129 -10.60 2.98 3.28
C GLY A 129 -10.35 1.63 2.62
N GLY A 130 -10.95 0.57 3.12
CA GLY A 130 -10.64 -0.76 2.64
C GLY A 130 -11.59 -1.85 3.08
N ARG A 131 -11.21 -3.07 2.72
CA ARG A 131 -11.86 -4.31 3.09
C ARG A 131 -10.82 -5.31 3.55
N TYR A 132 -11.26 -6.22 4.41
CA TYR A 132 -10.47 -7.35 4.83
C TYR A 132 -11.30 -8.63 4.71
N TYR A 133 -10.62 -9.77 4.56
CA TYR A 133 -11.25 -11.09 4.57
C TYR A 133 -10.25 -12.17 4.96
N ASN A 134 -10.71 -13.27 5.56
CA ASN A 134 -9.92 -14.48 5.78
C ASN A 134 -10.58 -15.70 5.08
N PRO A 135 -9.85 -16.81 4.90
CA PRO A 135 -10.39 -18.04 4.30
C PRO A 135 -11.59 -18.65 5.03
N GLN A 136 -11.74 -18.37 6.33
CA GLN A 136 -12.84 -18.83 7.18
C GLN A 136 -14.16 -18.11 6.89
N GLY A 137 -14.15 -17.08 6.02
CA GLY A 137 -15.35 -16.33 5.64
C GLY A 137 -15.58 -15.08 6.49
N CYS A 138 -14.66 -14.74 7.40
CA CYS A 138 -14.75 -13.50 8.17
C CYS A 138 -14.31 -12.38 7.25
N SER A 139 -15.14 -11.36 7.12
CA SER A 139 -14.86 -10.23 6.25
C SER A 139 -15.40 -8.95 6.84
N GLY A 140 -14.94 -7.82 6.34
CA GLY A 140 -15.48 -6.53 6.74
C GLY A 140 -14.89 -5.40 5.94
N THR A 141 -15.29 -4.19 6.34
CA THR A 141 -14.82 -2.94 5.77
C THR A 141 -14.25 -2.08 6.87
N PHE A 142 -13.31 -1.20 6.51
CA PHE A 142 -12.78 -0.23 7.45
C PHE A 142 -12.53 1.10 6.76
N HIS A 143 -12.53 2.16 7.56
CA HIS A 143 -12.12 3.50 7.15
C HIS A 143 -11.38 4.18 8.29
N GLY A 144 -10.60 5.20 7.97
CA GLY A 144 -9.93 5.98 8.99
C GLY A 144 -9.12 7.14 8.44
N THR A 145 -8.53 7.88 9.37
CA THR A 145 -7.84 9.14 9.09
C THR A 145 -6.51 9.17 9.83
N HIS A 146 -5.50 9.71 9.17
CA HIS A 146 -4.18 9.94 9.72
C HIS A 146 -4.22 10.94 10.87
N MET A 147 -3.41 10.69 11.90
CA MET A 147 -3.32 11.49 13.13
C MET A 147 -2.03 12.30 13.18
#